data_AF-A0A1Z9STQ8-F1
#
_entry.id   AF-A0A1Z9STQ8-F1
#
_cell.length_a   1.000
_cell.length_b   1.000
_cell.length_c   1.000
_cell.angle_alpha   90.00
_cell.angle_beta   90.00
_cell.angle_gamma   90.00
#
_symmetry.space_group_name_H-M   'P 1'
#
loop_
_entity.id
_entity.type
_entity.pdbx_description
1 polymer ?
#
loop_
_entity_poly.entity_id
_entity_poly.type
_entity_poly.pdbx_seq_one_letter_code
_entity_poly.pdbx_strand_id
1 'polypeptide(L)' 'MKNYVKQPWSHEERTLLTNKWYFSDRDDIQKLFPNRTYNACVKQAKYLRDRGWRFKKLS' A
#
# COMPACT_ATOMS: atom_id res chain seq x y z
N MET A 1 -1.12 8.84 25.81
CA MET A 1 -1.77 8.76 24.48
C MET A 1 -0.75 8.18 23.52
N LYS A 2 -1.07 7.13 22.75
CA LYS A 2 -0.14 6.63 21.72
C LYS A 2 0.04 7.76 20.70
N ASN A 3 1.26 8.27 20.53
CA ASN A 3 1.57 9.26 19.51
C ASN A 3 1.41 8.60 18.14
N TYR A 4 0.21 8.73 17.55
CA TYR A 4 -0.04 8.33 16.16
C TYR A 4 0.64 9.35 15.25
N VAL A 5 1.97 9.27 15.16
CA VAL A 5 2.70 9.99 14.11
C VAL A 5 2.18 9.43 12.79
N LYS A 6 1.31 10.19 12.12
CA LYS A 6 0.81 9.84 10.80
C LYS A 6 2.00 9.90 9.84
N GLN A 7 2.68 8.76 9.67
CA GLN A 7 3.75 8.64 8.70
C GLN A 7 3.13 8.77 7.31
N PRO A 8 3.45 9.82 6.53
CA PRO A 8 2.96 9.95 5.17
C PRO A 8 3.47 8.78 4.34
N TRP A 9 2.71 8.38 3.31
CA TRP A 9 3.18 7.38 2.35
C TRP A 9 4.20 8.03 1.42
N SER A 10 5.41 7.50 1.33
CA SER A 10 6.41 7.99 0.37
C SER A 10 5.98 7.66 -1.06
N HIS A 11 6.59 8.31 -2.05
CA HIS A 11 6.33 7.99 -3.46
C HIS A 11 6.72 6.54 -3.77
N GLU A 12 7.84 6.08 -3.23
CA GLU A 12 8.33 4.70 -3.38
C GLU A 12 7.36 3.68 -2.79
N GLU A 13 6.83 3.93 -1.57
CA GLU A 13 5.86 3.03 -0.95
C GLU A 13 4.59 2.92 -1.81
N ARG A 14 4.11 4.04 -2.39
CA ARG A 14 2.93 4.05 -3.27
C ARG A 14 3.20 3.27 -4.55
N THR A 15 4.34 3.50 -5.19
CA THR A 15 4.75 2.82 -6.42
C THR A 15 4.94 1.32 -6.19
N LEU A 16 5.55 0.93 -5.07
CA LEU A 16 5.68 -0.47 -4.68
C LEU A 16 4.29 -1.10 -4.48
N LEU A 17 3.40 -0.40 -3.78
CA LEU A 17 2.05 -0.87 -3.50
C LEU A 17 1.27 -1.10 -4.80
N THR A 18 1.26 -0.15 -5.73
CA THR A 18 0.53 -0.30 -7.01
C THR A 18 1.12 -1.38 -7.91
N ASN A 19 2.42 -1.65 -7.81
CA ASN A 19 3.09 -2.69 -8.57
C ASN A 19 2.84 -4.09 -8.00
N LYS A 20 2.69 -4.23 -6.68
CA LYS A 20 2.58 -5.53 -6.01
C LYS A 20 1.15 -5.91 -5.64
N TRP A 21 0.21 -4.96 -5.60
CA TRP A 21 -1.16 -5.17 -5.11
C TRP A 21 -1.89 -6.40 -5.68
N TYR A 22 -1.73 -6.68 -6.97
CA TYR A 22 -2.39 -7.81 -7.63
C TYR A 22 -1.53 -9.08 -7.71
N PHE A 23 -0.23 -8.98 -7.36
CA PHE A 23 0.73 -10.09 -7.42
C PHE A 23 1.11 -10.64 -6.04
N SER A 24 0.63 -10.00 -4.97
CA SER A 24 0.97 -10.34 -3.59
C SER A 24 -0.31 -10.60 -2.82
N ASP A 25 -0.27 -11.63 -1.98
CA ASP A 25 -1.31 -11.90 -1.00
C ASP A 25 -1.15 -10.98 0.24
N ARG A 26 -1.97 -11.22 1.26
CA ARG A 26 -1.93 -10.44 2.50
C ARG A 26 -0.57 -10.51 3.20
N ASP A 27 -0.02 -11.71 3.32
CA ASP A 27 1.21 -11.94 4.07
C ASP A 27 2.41 -11.32 3.35
N ASP A 28 2.45 -11.43 2.03
CA ASP A 28 3.48 -10.80 1.22
C ASP A 28 3.40 -9.28 1.25
N ILE A 29 2.20 -8.69 1.21
CA ILE A 29 2.02 -7.25 1.42
C ILE A 29 2.52 -6.86 2.81
N GLN A 30 2.26 -7.66 3.85
CA GLN A 30 2.73 -7.36 5.20
C GLN A 30 4.25 -7.48 5.35
N LYS A 31 4.90 -8.41 4.63
CA LYS A 31 6.38 -8.51 4.54
C LYS A 31 6.99 -7.33 3.78
N LEU A 32 6.34 -6.85 2.72
CA LEU A 32 6.79 -5.71 1.91
C LEU A 32 6.66 -4.38 2.66
N PHE A 33 5.66 -4.26 3.54
CA PHE A 33 5.38 -3.06 4.31
C PHE A 33 5.35 -3.35 5.83
N PRO A 34 6.50 -3.70 6.45
CA PRO A 34 6.53 -4.12 7.86
C PRO A 34 6.11 -3.01 8.83
N ASN A 35 6.27 -1.75 8.44
CA ASN A 35 5.86 -0.57 9.22
C ASN A 35 4.40 -0.16 8.97
N ARG A 36 3.68 -0.87 8.10
CA ARG A 36 2.26 -0.61 7.78
C ARG A 36 1.44 -1.83 8.13
N THR A 37 0.26 -1.60 8.70
CA THR A 37 -0.72 -2.69 8.81
C THR A 37 -1.29 -2.98 7.44
N TYR A 38 -1.71 -4.22 7.20
CA TYR A 38 -2.40 -4.58 5.96
C TYR A 38 -3.60 -3.65 5.68
N ASN A 39 -4.37 -3.28 6.72
CA ASN A 39 -5.48 -2.34 6.61
C ASN A 39 -5.03 -0.94 6.14
N ALA A 40 -3.84 -0.48 6.52
CA ALA A 40 -3.28 0.77 6.00
C ALA A 40 -2.97 0.63 4.49
N CYS A 41 -2.41 -0.51 4.07
CA CYS A 41 -2.16 -0.81 2.65
C CYS A 41 -3.47 -0.84 1.84
N VAL A 42 -4.53 -1.48 2.35
CA VAL A 42 -5.86 -1.51 1.70
C VAL A 42 -6.43 -0.11 1.52
N LYS A 43 -6.42 0.70 2.58
CA LYS A 43 -6.91 2.10 2.52
C LYS A 43 -6.10 2.93 1.53
N GLN A 44 -4.78 2.74 1.52
CA GLN A 44 -3.91 3.43 0.59
C GLN A 44 -4.15 2.98 -0.86
N ALA A 45 -4.29 1.68 -1.11
CA ALA A 45 -4.59 1.16 -2.45
C ALA A 45 -5.90 1.72 -2.98
N LYS A 46 -6.94 1.80 -2.14
CA LYS A 46 -8.21 2.46 -2.50
C LYS A 46 -7.98 3.94 -2.83
N TYR A 47 -7.31 4.69 -1.94
CA TYR A 47 -7.01 6.10 -2.17
C TYR A 47 -6.27 6.35 -3.50
N LEU A 48 -5.27 5.52 -3.82
CA LEU A 48 -4.51 5.63 -5.06
C LEU A 48 -5.38 5.33 -6.28
N ARG A 49 -6.26 4.33 -6.20
CA ARG A 49 -7.21 3.99 -7.26
C ARG A 49 -8.17 5.16 -7.53
N ASP A 50 -8.73 5.75 -6.47
CA ASP A 50 -9.63 6.90 -6.57
C ASP A 50 -8.92 8.14 -7.16
N ARG A 51 -7.59 8.23 -7.00
CA ARG A 51 -6.73 9.26 -7.59
C ARG A 51 -6.21 8.93 -8.99
N GLY A 52 -6.67 7.85 -9.62
CA GLY A 52 -6.29 7.47 -10.98
C GLY A 52 -4.90 6.84 -11.13
N TRP A 53 -4.30 6.37 -10.03
CA TRP A 53 -3.03 5.64 -10.12
C TRP A 53 -3.22 4.32 -10.88
N ARG A 54 -2.24 4.00 -11.73
CA ARG A 54 -2.24 2.74 -12.49
C ARG A 54 -1.64 1.63 -11.64
N PHE A 55 -2.42 0.57 -11.48
CA PHE A 55 -1.97 -0.67 -10.85
C PHE A 55 -1.53 -1.66 -11.92
N LYS A 56 -0.40 -2.33 -11.70
CA LYS A 56 -0.01 -3.45 -12.55
C LYS A 56 -0.96 -4.61 -12.28
N LYS A 57 -1.75 -5.00 -13.27
CA LYS A 57 -2.64 -6.15 -13.22
C LYS A 57 -1.95 -7.35 -13.87
N LEU A 58 -2.31 -8.57 -13.48
CA LEU A 58 -2.01 -9.73 -14.30
C LEU A 58 -2.70 -9.52 -15.67
N SER A 59 -1.89 -9.51 -16.73
CA SER A 59 -2.32 -9.53 -18.12
C SER A 59 -2.81 -10.91 -18.51
#